data_AF-A0A849MH19-F1
#
_entry.id   AF-A0A849MH19-F1
#
_cell.length_a   1.000
_cell.length_b   1.000
_cell.length_c   1.000
_cell.angle_alpha   90.00
_cell.angle_beta   90.00
_cell.angle_gamma   90.00
#
_symmetry.space_group_name_H-M   'P 1'
#
loop_
_entity.id
_entity.type
_entity.pdbx_description
1 polymer ?
#
loop_
_entity_poly.entity_id
_entity_poly.type
_entity_poly.pdbx_seq_one_letter_code
_entity_poly.pdbx_strand_id
1 'polypeptide(L)' 'MKPVQYFNDDYLEQCRSFSTEAILEYLENFRLMQQPNDKTRLISIKIPESLLASFKTKSALNNTKYQTQIKKLMRDWLEK' A
#
# COMPACT_ATOMS: atom_id res chain seq x y z
N MET A 1 -3.49 -7.35 -10.94
CA MET A 1 -2.38 -8.31 -11.19
C MET A 1 -1.22 -7.88 -10.32
N LYS A 2 -0.68 -8.75 -9.45
CA LYS A 2 0.58 -8.41 -8.76
C LYS A 2 1.70 -8.45 -9.83
N PRO A 3 2.64 -7.49 -9.84
CA PRO A 3 3.75 -7.54 -10.77
C PRO A 3 4.54 -8.83 -10.54
N VAL A 4 4.84 -9.54 -11.64
CA VAL A 4 5.68 -10.73 -11.60
C VAL A 4 7.12 -10.26 -11.71
N GLN A 5 7.94 -10.56 -10.71
CA GLN A 5 9.39 -10.36 -10.79
C GLN A 5 10.02 -11.54 -11.51
N TYR A 6 10.92 -11.25 -12.45
CA TYR A 6 11.75 -12.23 -13.13
C TYR A 6 13.16 -12.15 -12.58
N PHE A 7 13.78 -13.30 -12.31
CA PHE A 7 15.16 -13.42 -11.88
C PHE A 7 15.92 -14.25 -12.92
N ASN A 8 17.11 -13.82 -13.31
CA ASN A 8 17.97 -14.57 -14.21
C ASN A 8 18.83 -15.58 -13.43
N ASP A 9 19.42 -16.54 -14.13
CA ASP A 9 20.20 -17.60 -13.50
C ASP A 9 21.44 -17.05 -12.78
N ASP A 10 22.12 -16.06 -13.35
CA ASP A 10 23.28 -15.40 -12.74
C ASP A 10 22.96 -14.78 -11.37
N TYR A 11 21.80 -14.14 -11.25
CA TYR A 11 21.31 -13.57 -10.00
C TYR A 11 21.02 -14.66 -8.97
N LEU A 12 20.41 -15.77 -9.40
CA LEU A 12 20.11 -16.89 -8.50
C LEU A 12 21.38 -17.55 -7.98
N GLU A 13 22.41 -17.72 -8.81
CA GLU A 13 23.72 -18.21 -8.39
C GLU A 13 24.41 -17.27 -7.41
N GLN A 14 24.33 -15.96 -7.63
CA GLN A 14 24.82 -14.98 -6.66
C GLN A 14 24.10 -15.07 -5.31
N CYS A 15 22.77 -15.29 -5.31
CA CYS A 15 22.02 -15.49 -4.07
C CYS A 15 22.45 -16.75 -3.31
N ARG A 16 22.89 -17.81 -4.01
CA ARG A 16 23.37 -19.04 -3.36
C ARG A 16 24.68 -18.85 -2.60
N SER A 17 25.48 -17.85 -2.95
CA SER A 17 26.76 -17.59 -2.27
C SER A 17 26.62 -16.72 -1.00
N PHE A 18 25.42 -16.28 -0.64
CA PHE A 18 25.22 -15.44 0.53
C PHE A 18 25.40 -16.22 1.83
N SER A 19 26.01 -15.57 2.82
CA SER A 19 26.14 -16.13 4.15
C SER A 19 24.77 -16.17 4.85
N THR A 20 24.66 -17.04 5.84
CA THR A 20 23.46 -17.14 6.68
C THR A 20 23.09 -15.80 7.32
N GLU A 21 24.08 -15.03 7.77
CA GLU A 21 23.89 -13.72 8.38
C GLU A 21 23.28 -12.72 7.40
N ALA A 22 23.80 -12.66 6.17
CA ALA A 22 23.28 -11.79 5.12
C ALA A 22 21.83 -12.14 4.75
N ILE A 23 21.50 -13.44 4.73
CA ILE A 23 20.14 -13.92 4.48
C ILE A 23 19.20 -13.48 5.62
N LEU A 24 19.62 -13.64 6.88
CA LEU A 24 18.83 -13.24 8.05
C LEU A 24 18.57 -11.73 8.08
N GLU A 25 19.60 -10.93 7.81
CA GLU A 25 19.47 -9.46 7.73
C GLU A 25 18.49 -9.03 6.65
N TYR A 26 18.59 -9.63 5.45
CA TYR A 26 17.64 -9.38 4.37
C TYR A 26 16.20 -9.69 4.78
N LEU A 27 15.97 -10.85 5.40
CA LEU A 27 14.63 -11.28 5.82
C LEU A 27 14.05 -10.33 6.88
N GLU A 28 14.86 -9.88 7.84
CA GLU A 28 14.39 -8.95 8.87
C GLU A 28 14.09 -7.56 8.29
N ASN A 29 14.96 -7.04 7.42
CA ASN A 29 14.71 -5.77 6.73
C ASN A 29 13.46 -5.84 5.85
N PHE A 30 13.25 -6.96 5.15
CA PHE A 30 12.04 -7.18 4.37
C PHE A 30 10.80 -7.24 5.27
N ARG A 31 10.87 -7.92 6.42
CA ARG A 31 9.78 -7.98 7.40
C ARG A 31 9.41 -6.59 7.91
N LEU A 32 10.40 -5.78 8.29
CA LEU A 32 10.21 -4.41 8.75
C LEU A 32 9.60 -3.51 7.67
N MET A 33 10.04 -3.65 6.42
CA MET A 33 9.48 -2.90 5.28
C MET A 33 8.01 -3.26 5.01
N GLN A 34 7.62 -4.52 5.22
CA GLN A 34 6.23 -4.97 5.06
C GLN A 34 5.36 -4.67 6.29
N GLN A 35 5.94 -4.20 7.39
CA GLN A 35 5.19 -3.92 8.61
C GLN A 35 4.23 -2.75 8.35
N PRO A 36 2.91 -2.93 8.52
CA PRO A 36 1.97 -1.84 8.37
C PRO A 36 2.25 -0.77 9.45
N ASN A 37 2.45 0.47 9.02
CA ASN A 37 2.77 1.60 9.91
C ASN A 37 1.71 1.85 11.00
N ASP A 38 0.44 1.50 10.73
CA ASP A 38 -0.64 1.73 11.68
C ASP A 38 -1.78 0.71 11.55
N LYS A 39 -2.45 0.45 12.67
CA LYS A 39 -3.66 -0.38 12.68
C LYS A 39 -4.81 0.37 12.04
N THR A 40 -5.44 -0.20 11.02
CA THR A 40 -6.64 0.39 10.41
C THR A 40 -7.89 -0.02 11.17
N ARG A 41 -8.79 0.93 11.46
CA ARG A 41 -10.11 0.69 12.04
C ARG A 41 -11.20 1.11 11.06
N LEU A 42 -12.21 0.26 10.89
CA LEU A 42 -13.41 0.63 10.12
C LEU A 42 -14.22 1.67 10.89
N ILE A 43 -14.71 2.67 10.16
CA ILE A 43 -15.64 3.68 10.69
C ILE A 43 -17.00 3.50 10.02
N SER A 44 -18.07 3.64 10.80
CA SER A 44 -19.43 3.73 10.27
C SER A 44 -19.82 5.21 10.19
N ILE A 45 -20.23 5.66 9.01
CA ILE A 45 -20.66 7.03 8.75
C ILE A 45 -21.90 7.02 7.86
N LYS A 46 -22.93 7.78 8.24
CA LYS A 46 -24.12 7.99 7.39
C LYS A 46 -23.84 9.16 6.46
N ILE A 47 -24.01 8.95 5.16
CA ILE A 47 -23.78 9.94 4.10
C ILE A 47 -24.99 9.92 3.16
N PRO A 48 -25.50 11.08 2.71
CA PRO A 48 -26.53 11.13 1.69
C PRO A 48 -26.12 10.35 0.43
N GLU A 49 -27.04 9.57 -0.12
CA GLU A 49 -26.74 8.67 -1.25
C GLU A 49 -26.29 9.44 -2.50
N SER A 50 -26.98 10.54 -2.81
CA SER A 50 -26.64 11.42 -3.94
C SER A 50 -25.23 12.00 -3.84
N LEU A 51 -24.81 12.36 -2.62
CA LEU A 51 -23.47 12.86 -2.35
C LEU A 51 -22.42 11.76 -2.52
N LEU A 52 -22.67 10.57 -1.97
CA LEU A 52 -21.75 9.45 -2.09
C LEU A 52 -21.59 9.01 -3.56
N ALA A 53 -22.68 8.96 -4.31
CA ALA A 53 -22.66 8.63 -5.74
C ALA A 53 -21.83 9.64 -6.53
N SER A 54 -22.10 10.93 -6.36
CA SER A 54 -21.36 12.01 -7.04
C SER A 54 -19.87 11.99 -6.68
N PHE A 55 -19.56 11.74 -5.40
CA PHE A 55 -18.18 11.66 -4.92
C PHE A 55 -17.43 10.46 -5.51
N LYS A 56 -18.08 9.28 -5.61
CA LYS A 56 -17.51 8.09 -6.27
C LYS A 56 -17.21 8.36 -7.74
N THR A 57 -18.15 8.97 -8.46
CA THR A 57 -17.97 9.32 -9.87
C THR A 57 -16.80 10.28 -10.07
N LYS A 58 -16.73 11.35 -9.27
CA LYS A 58 -15.63 12.32 -9.34
C LYS A 58 -14.28 11.68 -9.00
N SER A 59 -14.24 10.75 -8.03
CA SER A 59 -13.01 10.05 -7.68
C SER A 59 -12.52 9.15 -8.81
N ALA A 60 -13.45 8.42 -9.46
CA ALA A 60 -13.15 7.58 -10.61
C ALA A 60 -12.61 8.38 -11.80
N LEU A 61 -13.19 9.55 -12.09
CA LEU A 61 -12.68 10.47 -13.13
C LEU A 61 -11.24 10.94 -12.86
N ASN A 62 -10.84 10.99 -11.59
CA ASN A 62 -9.47 11.31 -11.16
C ASN A 62 -8.61 10.06 -10.93
N ASN A 63 -8.97 8.91 -11.51
CA ASN A 63 -8.26 7.63 -11.38
C ASN A 63 -7.96 7.21 -9.94
N THR A 64 -8.80 7.60 -8.99
CA THR A 64 -8.58 7.38 -7.56
C THR A 64 -9.78 6.67 -6.93
N LYS A 65 -9.53 5.67 -6.07
CA LYS A 65 -10.60 5.04 -5.29
C LYS A 65 -11.19 6.06 -4.31
N TYR A 66 -12.51 6.11 -4.18
CA TYR A 66 -13.17 7.12 -3.33
C TYR A 66 -12.71 7.05 -1.85
N GLN A 67 -12.44 5.85 -1.31
CA GLN A 67 -11.89 5.72 0.05
C GLN A 67 -10.49 6.33 0.19
N THR A 68 -9.68 6.27 -0.87
CA THR A 68 -8.36 6.94 -0.91
C THR A 68 -8.53 8.45 -0.88
N GLN A 69 -9.51 8.98 -1.61
CA GLN A 69 -9.82 10.41 -1.59
C GLN A 69 -10.31 10.87 -0.23
N ILE A 70 -11.14 10.08 0.48
CA ILE A 70 -11.55 10.38 1.87
C ILE A 70 -10.31 10.47 2.78
N LYS A 71 -9.41 9.49 2.72
CA LYS A 71 -8.18 9.51 3.53
C LYS A 71 -7.28 10.69 3.20
N LYS A 72 -7.21 11.09 1.93
CA LYS A 72 -6.49 12.29 1.51
C LYS A 72 -7.10 13.53 2.16
N LEU A 73 -8.41 13.73 2.04
CA LEU A 73 -9.10 14.87 2.66
C LEU A 73 -8.90 14.92 4.18
N MET A 74 -8.89 13.78 4.86
CA MET A 74 -8.63 13.72 6.30
C MET A 74 -7.20 14.18 6.66
N ARG A 75 -6.20 13.80 5.86
CA ARG A 75 -4.81 14.25 6.07
C ARG A 75 -4.64 15.72 5.75
N ASP A 76 -5.11 16.14 4.58
CA ASP A 76 -5.06 17.53 4.12
C ASP A 76 -5.76 18.49 5.11
N TRP A 77 -6.74 17.99 5.88
CA TRP A 77 -7.42 18.75 6.93
C TRP A 77 -6.60 18.92 8.21
N LEU A 78 -5.77 17.92 8.57
CA LEU A 78 -4.95 17.95 9.80
C LEU A 78 -3.59 18.66 9.60
N GLU A 79 -3.10 18.74 8.37
CA GLU A 79 -1.83 19.37 8.01
C GLU A 79 -1.94 20.89 7.75
N LYS A 80 -3.14 21.46 7.93
CA LYS A 80 -3.41 22.91 7.91
C LYS A 80 -3.61 23.44 9.32
#